data_AF-H8L557-F1
#
_entry.id   AF-H8L557-F1
#
_cell.length_a   1.000
_cell.length_b   1.000
_cell.length_c   1.000
_cell.angle_alpha   90.00
_cell.angle_beta   90.00
_cell.angle_gamma   90.00
#
_symmetry.space_group_name_H-M   'P 1'
#
loop_
_entity.id
_entity.type
_entity.pdbx_description
1 polymer ?
#
loop_
_entity_poly.entity_id
_entity_poly.type
_entity_poly.pdbx_seq_one_letter_code
_entity_poly.pdbx_strand_id
1 'polypeptide(L)'
;MDGVWIRRCLGLTVWLVLAVPALARARHPVVAPGPEAMSMQIKNDRLTMMLVKFPQVYLAGPLDADAPERFLALMRKGAVPDGSDVYLDSDRGDAEAGMALGRLFRIHRMVTHVGARSRPGSYGRAAAARTASCVDACTYAWLGGLYRWAPSGTDRIGLHQALLPGQRPVFSDYLASMGLSRRQLGAVMQVLTADMVWFDTRLLLTWSVANNGRQPLTASYQLTPDGAQLTYLQTVREGRHRILLSCSRSGATLTAINELGARRSLMLWPRVTNTYFEIDHQAMAGPRGPSARRTDEGLQFGRTLDLAQLRQILDAESLGAWMQDRNGMVRYGFTIGPVAVRSSTQFFLEACRHMLEPRLTGMVAR
;
A
#
# COMPACT_ATOMS: atom_id res chain seq x y z
N MET A 1 98.58 27.23 24.39
CA MET A 1 99.28 26.55 23.27
C MET A 1 98.55 25.25 23.04
N ASP A 2 98.08 25.07 21.80
CA ASP A 2 97.49 23.88 21.17
C ASP A 2 96.19 23.33 21.79
N GLY A 3 95.05 23.14 21.12
CA GLY A 3 94.65 23.29 19.73
C GLY A 3 93.16 22.95 19.58
N VAL A 4 92.47 23.75 18.78
CA VAL A 4 91.31 23.52 17.88
C VAL A 4 90.72 22.09 17.83
N TRP A 5 89.39 21.93 17.88
CA TRP A 5 88.53 21.46 16.76
C TRP A 5 87.04 21.44 17.15
N ILE A 6 86.28 22.27 16.44
CA ILE A 6 84.81 22.39 16.45
C ILE A 6 84.22 21.25 15.61
N ARG A 7 83.23 20.54 16.14
CA ARG A 7 82.31 19.71 15.34
C ARG A 7 80.85 20.07 15.65
N ARG A 8 80.20 20.61 14.62
CA ARG A 8 78.76 20.87 14.50
C ARG A 8 78.02 19.54 14.37
N CYS A 9 76.91 19.36 15.11
CA CYS A 9 75.83 18.47 14.72
C CYS A 9 74.49 19.22 14.91
N LEU A 10 73.89 19.64 13.79
CA LEU A 10 72.49 20.01 13.70
C LEU A 10 71.64 18.75 13.89
N GLY A 11 70.73 18.75 14.87
CA GLY A 11 69.65 17.77 14.99
C GLY A 11 68.35 18.38 14.48
N LEU A 12 67.91 17.94 13.31
CA LEU A 12 66.60 18.25 12.71
C LEU A 12 65.48 17.54 13.50
N THR A 13 64.51 18.30 13.99
CA THR A 13 63.22 17.83 14.51
C THR A 13 62.28 17.52 13.34
N VAL A 14 61.99 16.24 13.11
CA VAL A 14 60.96 15.77 12.17
C VAL A 14 59.60 15.79 12.85
N TRP A 15 58.70 16.65 12.39
CA TRP A 15 57.28 16.62 12.72
C TRP A 15 56.57 15.59 11.83
N LEU A 16 56.06 14.52 12.43
CA LEU A 16 55.22 13.53 11.75
C LEU A 16 53.79 14.08 11.66
N VAL A 17 53.38 14.52 10.47
CA VAL A 17 51.97 14.79 10.15
C VAL A 17 51.30 13.45 9.84
N LEU A 18 50.37 13.04 10.71
CA LEU A 18 49.49 11.90 10.46
C LEU A 18 48.51 12.25 9.33
N ALA A 19 48.78 11.75 8.13
CA ALA A 19 47.85 11.79 7.01
C ALA A 19 46.70 10.79 7.28
N VAL A 20 45.50 11.32 7.52
CA VAL A 20 44.27 10.52 7.52
C VAL A 20 44.02 10.04 6.09
N PRO A 21 43.91 8.73 5.82
CA PRO A 21 43.61 8.27 4.47
C PRO A 21 42.16 8.65 4.14
N ALA A 22 42.00 9.58 3.20
CA ALA A 22 40.72 9.83 2.57
C ALA A 22 40.30 8.55 1.84
N LEU A 23 39.32 7.83 2.40
CA LEU A 23 38.61 6.77 1.70
C LEU A 23 37.96 7.37 0.44
N ALA A 24 38.66 7.21 -0.68
CA ALA A 24 38.15 7.50 -2.01
C ALA A 24 36.93 6.60 -2.24
N ARG A 25 35.74 7.18 -2.06
CA ARG A 25 34.49 6.58 -2.47
C ARG A 25 34.54 6.45 -3.98
N ALA A 26 34.75 5.24 -4.49
CA ALA A 26 34.76 4.96 -5.91
C ALA A 26 33.44 5.49 -6.50
N ARG A 27 33.53 6.60 -7.24
CA ARG A 27 32.43 7.07 -8.07
C ARG A 27 32.45 6.16 -9.29
N HIS A 28 31.58 5.15 -9.30
CA HIS A 28 31.32 4.43 -10.54
C HIS A 28 30.88 5.45 -11.60
N PRO A 29 31.50 5.48 -12.78
CA PRO A 29 31.06 6.33 -13.86
C PRO A 29 29.62 5.92 -14.19
N VAL A 30 28.70 6.89 -14.18
CA VAL A 30 27.33 6.69 -14.67
C VAL A 30 27.45 6.49 -16.17
N VAL A 31 27.54 5.23 -16.60
CA VAL A 31 27.54 4.85 -18.00
C VAL A 31 26.20 5.27 -18.59
N ALA A 32 26.24 6.01 -19.70
CA ALA A 32 25.02 6.36 -20.42
C ALA A 32 24.30 5.06 -20.82
N PRO A 33 22.98 4.95 -20.63
CA PRO A 33 22.26 3.71 -20.89
C PRO A 33 22.49 3.26 -22.34
N GLY A 34 23.02 2.04 -22.51
CA GLY A 34 23.13 1.41 -23.82
C GLY A 34 21.75 1.09 -24.40
N PRO A 35 21.66 0.66 -25.68
CA PRO A 35 20.40 0.34 -26.35
C PRO A 35 19.57 -0.78 -25.69
N GLU A 36 20.16 -1.51 -24.73
CA GLU A 36 19.50 -2.57 -23.96
C GLU A 36 19.05 -2.15 -22.54
N ALA A 37 19.26 -0.89 -22.16
CA ALA A 37 18.92 -0.42 -20.82
C ALA A 37 17.44 -0.07 -20.67
N MET A 38 16.92 -0.23 -19.45
CA MET A 38 15.57 0.14 -19.08
C MET A 38 15.29 1.62 -19.37
N SER A 39 14.23 1.87 -20.13
CA SER A 39 13.69 3.20 -20.37
C SER A 39 12.91 3.67 -19.15
N MET A 40 13.18 4.90 -18.69
CA MET A 40 12.47 5.54 -17.59
C MET A 40 11.86 6.84 -18.07
N GLN A 41 10.53 6.94 -18.01
CA GLN A 41 9.80 8.12 -18.46
C GLN A 41 8.89 8.62 -17.35
N ILE A 42 9.01 9.90 -17.03
CA ILE A 42 8.25 10.53 -15.94
C ILE A 42 7.19 11.43 -16.56
N LYS A 43 5.95 11.27 -16.10
CA LYS A 43 4.81 12.11 -16.45
C LYS A 43 4.31 12.79 -15.17
N ASN A 44 4.64 14.06 -15.03
CA ASN A 44 4.33 14.90 -13.88
C ASN A 44 3.70 16.24 -14.31
N ASP A 45 3.12 16.30 -15.51
CA ASP A 45 2.48 17.50 -16.03
C ASP A 45 1.21 17.85 -15.23
N ARG A 46 0.78 19.12 -15.32
CA ARG A 46 -0.35 19.64 -14.55
C ARG A 46 -1.63 18.84 -14.76
N LEU A 47 -1.91 18.36 -15.98
CA LEU A 47 -3.11 17.57 -16.26
C LEU A 47 -3.05 16.21 -15.57
N THR A 48 -1.90 15.53 -15.63
CA THR A 48 -1.67 14.27 -14.91
C THR A 48 -1.85 14.46 -13.40
N MET A 49 -1.28 15.53 -12.83
CA MET A 49 -1.44 15.83 -11.41
C MET A 49 -2.87 16.22 -11.03
N MET A 50 -3.66 16.83 -11.93
CA MET A 50 -5.07 17.11 -11.69
C MET A 50 -5.95 15.85 -11.71
N LEU A 51 -5.68 14.92 -12.63
CA LEU A 51 -6.50 13.72 -12.83
C LEU A 51 -6.11 12.58 -11.89
N VAL A 52 -4.82 12.26 -11.82
CA VAL A 52 -4.29 11.08 -11.13
C VAL A 52 -3.72 11.44 -9.75
N LYS A 53 -3.42 12.72 -9.50
CA LYS A 53 -2.91 13.27 -8.23
C LYS A 53 -1.48 12.85 -7.85
N PHE A 54 -0.89 11.93 -8.59
CA PHE A 54 0.46 11.43 -8.37
C PHE A 54 1.23 11.40 -9.70
N PRO A 55 2.56 11.66 -9.69
CA PRO A 55 3.39 11.46 -10.86
C PRO A 55 3.36 10.01 -11.32
N GLN A 56 3.40 9.81 -12.62
CA GLN A 56 3.49 8.48 -13.23
C GLN A 56 4.90 8.26 -13.77
N VAL A 57 5.49 7.13 -13.43
CA VAL A 57 6.82 6.70 -13.87
C VAL A 57 6.66 5.42 -14.66
N TYR A 58 6.98 5.46 -15.94
CA TYR A 58 6.94 4.30 -16.82
C TYR A 58 8.33 3.71 -16.93
N LEU A 59 8.45 2.45 -16.55
CA LEU A 59 9.67 1.65 -16.61
C LEU A 59 9.45 0.54 -17.65
N ALA A 60 10.11 0.67 -18.80
CA ALA A 60 9.88 -0.20 -19.94
C ALA A 60 11.18 -0.75 -20.55
N GLY A 61 11.12 -1.98 -21.06
CA GLY A 61 12.26 -2.68 -21.66
C GLY A 61 13.04 -3.52 -20.64
N PRO A 62 14.22 -4.03 -21.02
CA PRO A 62 14.98 -4.95 -20.17
C PRO A 62 15.39 -4.28 -18.85
N LEU A 63 15.18 -4.96 -17.73
CA LEU A 63 15.57 -4.46 -16.41
C LEU A 63 17.06 -4.77 -16.18
N ASP A 64 17.93 -3.87 -16.61
CA ASP A 64 19.38 -4.00 -16.47
C ASP A 64 19.88 -3.74 -15.03
N ALA A 65 21.11 -4.17 -14.74
CA ALA A 65 21.71 -4.15 -13.41
C ALA A 65 21.79 -2.75 -12.78
N ASP A 66 21.98 -1.70 -13.60
CA ASP A 66 22.13 -0.31 -13.14
C ASP A 66 20.79 0.44 -13.03
N ALA A 67 19.66 -0.22 -13.35
CA ALA A 67 18.33 0.40 -13.28
C ALA A 67 17.98 0.92 -11.86
N PRO A 68 18.26 0.20 -10.75
CA PRO A 68 18.00 0.72 -9.40
C PRO A 68 18.71 2.05 -9.12
N GLU A 69 19.98 2.19 -9.52
CA GLU A 69 20.82 3.37 -9.32
C GLU A 69 20.29 4.55 -10.12
N ARG A 70 19.90 4.33 -11.39
CA ARG A 70 19.29 5.38 -12.23
C ARG A 70 17.96 5.83 -11.66
N PHE A 71 17.12 4.91 -11.19
CA PHE A 71 15.85 5.25 -10.55
C PHE A 71 16.08 6.07 -9.27
N LEU A 72 16.98 5.63 -8.40
CA LEU A 72 17.35 6.36 -7.18
C LEU A 72 17.92 7.75 -7.47
N ALA A 73 18.69 7.90 -8.54
CA ALA A 73 19.19 9.20 -8.98
C ALA A 73 18.04 10.15 -9.40
N LEU A 74 17.00 9.64 -10.07
CA LEU A 74 15.80 10.44 -10.40
C LEU A 74 15.04 10.86 -9.14
N MET A 75 14.96 9.99 -8.13
CA MET A 75 14.35 10.31 -6.83
C MET A 75 15.11 11.40 -6.08
N ARG A 76 16.45 11.28 -6.01
CA ARG A 76 17.32 12.28 -5.36
C ARG A 76 17.24 13.65 -6.02
N LYS A 77 16.95 13.69 -7.32
CA LYS A 77 16.71 14.94 -8.08
C LYS A 77 15.28 15.49 -7.90
N GLY A 78 14.43 14.82 -7.14
CA GLY A 78 13.02 15.20 -6.94
C GLY A 78 12.12 14.93 -8.15
N ALA A 79 12.63 14.27 -9.20
CA ALA A 79 11.84 13.98 -10.40
C ALA A 79 10.82 12.86 -10.15
N VAL A 80 11.14 11.94 -9.23
CA VAL A 80 10.26 10.87 -8.77
C VAL A 80 10.05 11.02 -7.25
N PRO A 81 8.99 11.71 -6.81
CA PRO A 81 8.70 11.82 -5.38
C PRO A 81 8.14 10.51 -4.81
N ASP A 82 8.22 10.36 -3.49
CA ASP A 82 7.60 9.26 -2.76
C ASP A 82 6.10 9.11 -3.10
N GLY A 83 5.62 7.86 -3.15
CA GLY A 83 4.23 7.56 -3.47
C GLY A 83 3.82 7.71 -4.95
N SER A 84 4.79 7.88 -5.86
CA SER A 84 4.55 7.90 -7.31
C SER A 84 3.97 6.56 -7.83
N ASP A 85 3.24 6.64 -8.94
CA ASP A 85 2.75 5.48 -9.68
C ASP A 85 3.82 4.95 -10.63
N VAL A 86 4.29 3.74 -10.41
CA VAL A 86 5.27 3.06 -11.24
C VAL A 86 4.56 2.03 -12.12
N TYR A 87 4.57 2.27 -13.43
CA TYR A 87 4.05 1.37 -14.45
C TYR A 87 5.20 0.54 -15.02
N LEU A 88 5.09 -0.77 -14.87
CA LEU A 88 6.11 -1.73 -15.23
C LEU A 88 5.69 -2.50 -16.49
N ASP A 89 6.61 -2.59 -17.44
CA ASP A 89 6.45 -3.37 -18.66
C ASP A 89 7.81 -3.88 -19.15
N SER A 90 8.14 -5.09 -18.72
CA SER A 90 9.45 -5.71 -18.95
C SER A 90 9.30 -7.23 -18.91
N ASP A 91 9.80 -7.88 -19.95
CA ASP A 91 9.72 -9.33 -20.15
C ASP A 91 11.01 -10.07 -19.76
N ARG A 92 12.07 -9.33 -19.41
CA ARG A 92 13.39 -9.87 -19.09
C ARG A 92 14.22 -8.89 -18.25
N GLY A 93 15.25 -9.40 -17.60
CA GLY A 93 16.24 -8.57 -16.91
C GLY A 93 16.93 -9.31 -15.77
N ASP A 94 17.68 -8.54 -14.99
CA ASP A 94 18.39 -9.00 -13.82
C ASP A 94 17.44 -9.07 -12.61
N ALA A 95 17.25 -10.27 -12.07
CA ALA A 95 16.33 -10.50 -10.96
C ALA A 95 16.75 -9.76 -9.67
N GLU A 96 18.05 -9.59 -9.42
CA GLU A 96 18.56 -8.86 -8.25
C GLU A 96 18.31 -7.36 -8.39
N ALA A 97 18.46 -6.81 -9.59
CA ALA A 97 18.08 -5.43 -9.90
C ALA A 97 16.57 -5.22 -9.76
N GLY A 98 15.76 -6.18 -10.21
CA GLY A 98 14.31 -6.18 -9.98
C GLY A 98 13.94 -6.13 -8.50
N MET A 99 14.56 -6.99 -7.68
CA MET A 99 14.39 -6.97 -6.22
C MET A 99 14.88 -5.66 -5.59
N ALA A 100 15.99 -5.09 -6.08
CA ALA A 100 16.53 -3.82 -5.60
C ALA A 100 15.57 -2.65 -5.89
N LEU A 101 15.03 -2.56 -7.11
CA LEU A 101 13.96 -1.61 -7.43
C LEU A 101 12.74 -1.81 -6.54
N GLY A 102 12.31 -3.06 -6.33
CA GLY A 102 11.19 -3.33 -5.46
C GLY A 102 11.42 -2.91 -4.00
N ARG A 103 12.64 -3.03 -3.47
CA ARG A 103 13.00 -2.48 -2.14
C ARG A 103 12.89 -0.95 -2.11
N LEU A 104 13.35 -0.26 -3.16
CA LEU A 104 13.19 1.19 -3.28
C LEU A 104 11.70 1.57 -3.31
N PHE A 105 10.90 0.84 -4.09
CA PHE A 105 9.45 1.07 -4.17
C PHE A 105 8.78 0.91 -2.81
N ARG A 106 9.19 -0.11 -2.04
CA ARG A 106 8.67 -0.35 -0.69
C ARG A 106 8.98 0.80 0.26
N ILE A 107 10.26 1.17 0.36
CA ILE A 107 10.76 2.20 1.29
C ILE A 107 10.09 3.53 1.01
N HIS A 108 9.97 3.89 -0.27
CA HIS A 108 9.41 5.17 -0.71
C HIS A 108 7.92 5.12 -1.03
N ARG A 109 7.22 4.10 -0.50
CA ARG A 109 5.76 3.98 -0.53
C ARG A 109 5.15 4.02 -1.94
N MET A 110 5.92 3.61 -2.93
CA MET A 110 5.52 3.64 -4.34
C MET A 110 4.38 2.68 -4.61
N VAL A 111 3.65 3.01 -5.64
CA VAL A 111 2.55 2.22 -6.17
C VAL A 111 3.01 1.50 -7.42
N THR A 112 2.77 0.20 -7.53
CA THR A 112 3.14 -0.56 -8.72
C THR A 112 1.93 -0.99 -9.53
N HIS A 113 2.05 -0.81 -10.83
CA HIS A 113 1.11 -1.22 -11.86
C HIS A 113 1.86 -2.05 -12.91
N VAL A 114 1.16 -2.97 -13.56
CA VAL A 114 1.60 -3.50 -14.86
C VAL A 114 0.87 -2.68 -15.92
N GLY A 115 1.60 -2.11 -16.86
CA GLY A 115 0.97 -1.28 -17.88
C GLY A 115 1.96 -0.62 -18.84
N ALA A 116 1.57 -0.60 -20.10
CA ALA A 116 2.34 -0.03 -21.19
C ALA A 116 1.97 1.43 -21.39
N ARG A 117 2.96 2.29 -21.66
CA ARG A 117 2.68 3.65 -22.12
C ARG A 117 2.12 3.60 -23.56
N SER A 118 0.96 4.21 -23.78
CA SER A 118 0.43 4.48 -25.12
C SER A 118 1.34 5.48 -25.85
N ARG A 119 1.65 5.22 -27.12
CA ARG A 119 2.50 6.11 -27.92
C ARG A 119 1.82 7.49 -28.08
N PRO A 120 2.57 8.60 -27.96
CA PRO A 120 2.04 9.94 -28.26
C PRO A 120 1.40 9.97 -29.66
N GLY A 121 0.23 10.58 -29.82
CA GLY A 121 -0.51 10.64 -31.09
C GLY A 121 -1.53 9.51 -31.33
N SER A 122 -1.67 8.57 -30.39
CA SER A 122 -2.65 7.47 -30.47
C SER A 122 -4.03 7.81 -29.88
N TYR A 123 -4.25 9.05 -29.43
CA TYR A 123 -5.54 9.52 -28.91
C TYR A 123 -6.49 9.76 -30.08
N GLY A 124 -7.35 8.78 -30.40
CA GLY A 124 -8.47 8.96 -31.36
C GLY A 124 -8.60 7.88 -32.43
N ARG A 125 -7.59 7.05 -32.66
CA ARG A 125 -7.79 5.73 -33.26
C ARG A 125 -7.92 4.73 -32.11
N ALA A 126 -8.65 3.64 -32.32
CA ALA A 126 -8.60 2.48 -31.43
C ALA A 126 -7.17 1.91 -31.47
N ALA A 127 -6.22 2.62 -30.85
CA ALA A 127 -4.93 2.09 -30.54
C ALA A 127 -5.22 1.00 -29.54
N ALA A 128 -5.27 -0.23 -30.04
CA ALA A 128 -5.40 -1.42 -29.22
C ALA A 128 -4.45 -1.22 -28.05
N ALA A 129 -5.01 -1.21 -26.83
CA ALA A 129 -4.21 -1.03 -25.63
C ALA A 129 -3.09 -2.06 -25.70
N ARG A 130 -1.83 -1.58 -25.77
CA ARG A 130 -0.70 -2.48 -25.91
C ARG A 130 -0.66 -3.33 -24.65
N THR A 131 -0.72 -4.65 -24.81
CA THR A 131 -0.54 -5.58 -23.71
C THR A 131 0.84 -5.34 -23.07
N ALA A 132 0.84 -5.09 -21.77
CA ALA A 132 2.04 -5.07 -20.97
C ALA A 132 2.33 -6.46 -20.41
N SER A 133 3.61 -6.80 -20.36
CA SER A 133 4.08 -8.04 -19.75
C SER A 133 5.07 -7.69 -18.66
N CYS A 134 4.92 -8.30 -17.50
CA CYS A 134 5.84 -8.14 -16.38
C CYS A 134 6.34 -9.52 -15.95
N VAL A 135 7.55 -9.87 -16.35
CA VAL A 135 8.12 -11.20 -16.14
C VAL A 135 9.40 -11.06 -15.31
N ASP A 136 9.66 -12.03 -14.45
CA ASP A 136 10.92 -12.18 -13.70
C ASP A 136 11.31 -10.96 -12.87
N ALA A 137 12.39 -10.26 -13.25
CA ALA A 137 12.89 -9.06 -12.61
C ALA A 137 11.77 -8.02 -12.45
N CYS A 138 10.92 -7.87 -13.47
CA CYS A 138 9.76 -7.00 -13.42
C CYS A 138 8.78 -7.42 -12.33
N THR A 139 8.45 -8.71 -12.25
CA THR A 139 7.53 -9.26 -11.24
C THR A 139 8.05 -9.01 -9.84
N TYR A 140 9.34 -9.22 -9.61
CA TYR A 140 9.97 -8.87 -8.33
C TYR A 140 9.86 -7.37 -8.02
N ALA A 141 10.12 -6.49 -8.98
CA ALA A 141 9.93 -5.06 -8.79
C ALA A 141 8.46 -4.71 -8.47
N TRP A 142 7.48 -5.29 -9.17
CA TRP A 142 6.05 -5.09 -8.92
C TRP A 142 5.64 -5.51 -7.51
N LEU A 143 6.11 -6.67 -7.03
CA LEU A 143 5.85 -7.19 -5.68
C LEU A 143 6.44 -6.28 -4.58
N GLY A 144 7.43 -5.46 -4.92
CA GLY A 144 8.01 -4.47 -4.03
C GLY A 144 7.10 -3.30 -3.66
N GLY A 145 6.12 -2.97 -4.51
CA GLY A 145 5.20 -1.85 -4.27
C GLY A 145 4.49 -1.92 -2.91
N LEU A 146 4.37 -0.78 -2.23
CA LEU A 146 3.59 -0.69 -1.00
C LEU A 146 2.12 -0.97 -1.29
N TYR A 147 1.66 -0.41 -2.41
CA TYR A 147 0.37 -0.73 -3.00
C TYR A 147 0.60 -1.33 -4.37
N ARG A 148 -0.12 -2.41 -4.65
CA ARG A 148 0.06 -3.23 -5.86
C ARG A 148 -1.26 -3.36 -6.56
N TRP A 149 -1.35 -2.77 -7.75
CA TRP A 149 -2.53 -2.86 -8.58
C TRP A 149 -2.50 -4.16 -9.37
N ALA A 150 -3.55 -4.97 -9.22
CA ALA A 150 -3.74 -6.17 -10.01
C ALA A 150 -3.74 -5.80 -11.51
N PRO A 151 -3.00 -6.51 -12.37
CA PRO A 151 -3.08 -6.32 -13.81
C PRO A 151 -4.52 -6.49 -14.30
N SER A 152 -4.90 -5.74 -15.34
CA SER A 152 -6.25 -5.78 -15.90
C SER A 152 -6.20 -5.91 -17.42
N GLY A 153 -7.34 -6.26 -18.04
CA GLY A 153 -7.41 -6.50 -19.47
C GLY A 153 -6.53 -7.69 -19.88
N THR A 154 -5.63 -7.46 -20.83
CA THR A 154 -4.72 -8.49 -21.35
C THR A 154 -3.36 -8.55 -20.66
N ASP A 155 -3.08 -7.61 -19.74
CA ASP A 155 -1.77 -7.48 -19.10
C ASP A 155 -1.47 -8.69 -18.21
N ARG A 156 -0.20 -9.10 -18.17
CA ARG A 156 0.19 -10.36 -17.52
C ARG A 156 1.41 -10.17 -16.62
N ILE A 157 1.45 -10.97 -15.55
CA ILE A 157 2.57 -11.02 -14.62
C ILE A 157 2.95 -12.47 -14.32
N GLY A 158 4.24 -12.79 -14.32
CA GLY A 158 4.71 -14.17 -14.19
C GLY A 158 6.18 -14.31 -13.85
N LEU A 159 6.61 -15.55 -13.62
CA LEU A 159 7.98 -15.92 -13.31
C LEU A 159 8.38 -17.16 -14.10
N HIS A 160 9.58 -17.17 -14.67
CA HIS A 160 10.18 -18.41 -15.15
C HIS A 160 10.52 -19.35 -13.98
N GLN A 161 10.57 -20.66 -14.25
CA GLN A 161 10.76 -21.71 -13.26
C GLN A 161 12.01 -21.51 -12.39
N ALA A 162 13.10 -21.02 -12.99
CA ALA A 162 14.37 -20.75 -12.31
C ALA A 162 14.29 -19.61 -11.28
N LEU A 163 13.27 -18.76 -11.40
CA LEU A 163 13.06 -17.59 -10.56
C LEU A 163 11.85 -17.75 -9.64
N LEU A 164 11.32 -18.97 -9.47
CA LEU A 164 10.26 -19.21 -8.51
C LEU A 164 10.79 -19.07 -7.07
N PRO A 165 9.93 -18.66 -6.10
CA PRO A 165 10.35 -18.39 -4.73
C PRO A 165 11.01 -19.58 -4.01
N GLY A 166 10.69 -20.81 -4.43
CA GLY A 166 11.23 -22.03 -3.85
C GLY A 166 12.62 -22.43 -4.36
N GLN A 167 13.15 -21.78 -5.40
CA GLN A 167 14.40 -22.19 -6.03
C GLN A 167 15.64 -21.76 -5.26
N ARG A 168 15.62 -20.53 -4.71
CA ARG A 168 16.75 -19.95 -3.97
C ARG A 168 16.23 -19.17 -2.76
N PRO A 169 16.89 -19.26 -1.58
CA PRO A 169 16.46 -18.54 -0.38
C PRO A 169 16.28 -17.03 -0.59
N VAL A 170 17.16 -16.41 -1.39
CA VAL A 170 17.12 -14.96 -1.69
C VAL A 170 15.76 -14.51 -2.23
N PHE A 171 15.08 -15.34 -3.02
CA PHE A 171 13.76 -15.02 -3.58
C PHE A 171 12.68 -15.10 -2.50
N SER A 172 12.66 -16.17 -1.69
CA SER A 172 11.70 -16.29 -0.60
C SER A 172 11.88 -15.21 0.46
N ASP A 173 13.13 -14.85 0.78
CA ASP A 173 13.46 -13.85 1.79
C ASP A 173 13.05 -12.46 1.33
N TYR A 174 13.31 -12.14 0.05
CA TYR A 174 12.82 -10.92 -0.56
C TYR A 174 11.30 -10.81 -0.45
N LEU A 175 10.55 -11.84 -0.86
CA LEU A 175 9.08 -11.80 -0.84
C LEU A 175 8.50 -11.70 0.57
N ALA A 176 9.11 -12.40 1.53
CA ALA A 176 8.76 -12.26 2.94
C ALA A 176 8.98 -10.82 3.42
N SER A 177 10.10 -10.19 3.06
CA SER A 177 10.36 -8.78 3.39
C SER A 177 9.39 -7.80 2.71
N MET A 178 8.76 -8.20 1.60
CA MET A 178 7.68 -7.44 0.94
C MET A 178 6.29 -7.70 1.55
N GLY A 179 6.20 -8.53 2.60
CA GLY A 179 4.96 -8.86 3.29
C GLY A 179 4.11 -9.92 2.58
N LEU A 180 4.74 -10.81 1.80
CA LEU A 180 4.06 -11.89 1.08
C LEU A 180 4.44 -13.25 1.66
N SER A 181 3.43 -14.02 2.04
CA SER A 181 3.63 -15.39 2.52
C SER A 181 3.68 -16.40 1.37
N ARG A 182 4.31 -17.55 1.62
CA ARG A 182 4.33 -18.68 0.67
C ARG A 182 2.92 -19.14 0.30
N ARG A 183 1.97 -19.11 1.25
CA ARG A 183 0.57 -19.48 1.02
C ARG A 183 -0.10 -18.55 0.01
N GLN A 184 0.10 -17.24 0.15
CA GLN A 184 -0.48 -16.25 -0.78
C GLN A 184 0.08 -16.41 -2.19
N LEU A 185 1.40 -16.59 -2.30
CA LEU A 185 2.07 -16.78 -3.59
C LEU A 185 1.66 -18.09 -4.25
N GLY A 186 1.68 -19.20 -3.51
CA GLY A 186 1.27 -20.52 -4.02
C GLY A 186 -0.17 -20.56 -4.53
N ALA A 187 -1.05 -19.72 -3.97
CA ALA A 187 -2.45 -19.67 -4.40
C ALA A 187 -2.71 -18.85 -5.68
N VAL A 188 -1.81 -17.94 -6.05
CA VAL A 188 -1.96 -17.13 -7.28
C VAL A 188 -1.14 -17.66 -8.44
N MET A 189 -0.11 -18.47 -8.16
CA MET A 189 0.76 -19.09 -9.16
C MET A 189 0.05 -20.26 -9.83
N GLN A 190 -0.29 -20.14 -11.12
CA GLN A 190 -0.99 -21.17 -11.89
C GLN A 190 -0.04 -22.12 -12.67
N VAL A 191 -0.65 -23.03 -13.45
CA VAL A 191 -0.04 -24.05 -14.30
C VAL A 191 1.21 -23.54 -15.03
N LEU A 192 2.28 -24.31 -14.93
CA LEU A 192 3.52 -24.11 -15.68
C LEU A 192 3.23 -24.29 -17.18
N THR A 193 3.35 -23.22 -17.96
CA THR A 193 3.31 -23.30 -19.43
C THR A 193 4.67 -22.89 -19.96
N ALA A 194 5.36 -23.79 -20.68
CA ALA A 194 6.67 -23.52 -21.29
C ALA A 194 7.66 -22.86 -20.31
N ASP A 195 7.93 -23.53 -19.19
CA ASP A 195 8.83 -23.08 -18.11
C ASP A 195 8.45 -21.75 -17.41
N MET A 196 7.24 -21.24 -17.67
CA MET A 196 6.73 -20.02 -17.07
C MET A 196 5.48 -20.27 -16.22
N VAL A 197 5.47 -19.67 -15.03
CA VAL A 197 4.34 -19.63 -14.12
C VAL A 197 3.71 -18.24 -14.19
N TRP A 198 2.51 -18.17 -14.77
CA TRP A 198 1.71 -16.95 -14.78
C TRP A 198 0.87 -16.84 -13.51
N PHE A 199 0.68 -15.61 -13.01
CA PHE A 199 -0.22 -15.39 -11.89
C PHE A 199 -1.66 -15.26 -12.39
N ASP A 200 -2.61 -15.88 -11.69
CA ASP A 200 -4.04 -15.63 -11.92
C ASP A 200 -4.39 -14.25 -11.38
N THR A 201 -4.57 -13.29 -12.30
CA THR A 201 -4.89 -11.90 -11.96
C THR A 201 -6.20 -11.76 -11.18
N ARG A 202 -7.12 -12.72 -11.31
CA ARG A 202 -8.39 -12.76 -10.55
C ARG A 202 -8.17 -13.11 -9.08
N LEU A 203 -7.13 -13.90 -8.79
CA LEU A 203 -6.82 -14.36 -7.43
C LEU A 203 -5.91 -13.41 -6.67
N LEU A 204 -5.23 -12.48 -7.35
CA LEU A 204 -4.27 -11.57 -6.72
C LEU A 204 -4.89 -10.75 -5.57
N LEU A 205 -6.12 -10.26 -5.75
CA LEU A 205 -6.83 -9.51 -4.70
C LEU A 205 -7.34 -10.43 -3.59
N THR A 206 -7.95 -11.56 -3.95
CA THR A 206 -8.47 -12.55 -3.00
C THR A 206 -7.38 -13.02 -2.03
N TRP A 207 -6.16 -13.21 -2.52
CA TRP A 207 -5.01 -13.64 -1.72
C TRP A 207 -4.14 -12.49 -1.22
N SER A 208 -4.57 -11.24 -1.41
CA SER A 208 -3.85 -10.03 -0.98
C SER A 208 -2.41 -9.93 -1.52
N VAL A 209 -2.11 -10.61 -2.63
CA VAL A 209 -0.87 -10.43 -3.38
C VAL A 209 -0.91 -9.07 -4.07
N ALA A 210 -2.03 -8.70 -4.69
CA ALA A 210 -2.38 -7.33 -5.00
C ALA A 210 -3.25 -6.74 -3.88
N ASN A 211 -3.27 -5.42 -3.74
CA ASN A 211 -4.06 -4.76 -2.71
C ASN A 211 -4.79 -3.49 -3.18
N ASN A 212 -4.63 -3.11 -4.46
CA ASN A 212 -5.32 -2.00 -5.13
C ASN A 212 -5.46 -0.73 -4.26
N GLY A 213 -4.39 -0.36 -3.56
CA GLY A 213 -4.37 0.87 -2.77
C GLY A 213 -4.90 0.72 -1.34
N ARG A 214 -5.09 -0.50 -0.83
CA ARG A 214 -5.60 -0.77 0.53
C ARG A 214 -4.64 -1.65 1.31
N GLN A 215 -4.25 -1.23 2.51
CA GLN A 215 -3.49 -2.09 3.42
C GLN A 215 -4.43 -3.11 4.11
N PRO A 216 -3.89 -4.18 4.72
CA PRO A 216 -4.68 -5.08 5.54
C PRO A 216 -5.48 -4.33 6.61
N LEU A 217 -6.71 -4.80 6.86
CA LEU A 217 -7.55 -4.30 7.94
C LEU A 217 -6.92 -4.67 9.29
N THR A 218 -6.91 -3.74 10.24
CA THR A 218 -6.55 -4.03 11.63
C THR A 218 -7.75 -3.80 12.54
N ALA A 219 -7.77 -4.51 13.67
CA ALA A 219 -8.77 -4.37 14.72
C ALA A 219 -8.06 -4.14 16.06
N SER A 220 -8.55 -3.18 16.84
CA SER A 220 -8.17 -3.00 18.24
C SER A 220 -9.41 -2.99 19.14
N TYR A 221 -9.27 -3.60 20.31
CA TYR A 221 -10.33 -3.72 21.30
C TYR A 221 -9.89 -3.06 22.60
N GLN A 222 -10.78 -2.28 23.19
CA GLN A 222 -10.59 -1.62 24.48
C GLN A 222 -11.83 -1.82 25.34
N LEU A 223 -11.63 -2.26 26.57
CA LEU A 223 -12.67 -2.32 27.60
C LEU A 223 -12.44 -1.17 28.58
N THR A 224 -13.47 -0.38 28.82
CA THR A 224 -13.48 0.70 29.81
C THR A 224 -14.54 0.39 30.88
N PRO A 225 -14.52 1.07 32.04
CA PRO A 225 -15.58 0.93 33.03
C PRO A 225 -16.98 1.26 32.48
N ASP A 226 -17.05 2.16 31.50
CA ASP A 226 -18.28 2.69 30.93
C ASP A 226 -18.74 1.93 29.67
N GLY A 227 -17.92 1.04 29.13
CA GLY A 227 -18.27 0.35 27.89
C GLY A 227 -17.14 -0.47 27.25
N ALA A 228 -17.47 -1.04 26.10
CA ALA A 228 -16.54 -1.74 25.22
C ALA A 228 -16.42 -0.96 23.91
N GLN A 229 -15.22 -0.91 23.34
CA GLN A 229 -14.93 -0.21 22.10
C GLN A 229 -14.08 -1.09 21.19
N LEU A 230 -14.50 -1.22 19.93
CA LEU A 230 -13.79 -1.92 18.88
C LEU A 230 -13.54 -0.97 17.71
N THR A 231 -12.28 -0.82 17.33
CA THR A 231 -11.87 0.04 16.22
C THR A 231 -11.35 -0.82 15.08
N TYR A 232 -11.99 -0.73 13.92
CA TYR A 232 -11.39 -1.18 12.67
C TYR A 232 -10.66 -0.03 12.00
N LEU A 233 -9.43 -0.27 11.54
CA LEU A 233 -8.64 0.71 10.83
C LEU A 233 -8.08 0.09 9.54
N GLN A 234 -8.30 0.78 8.42
CA GLN A 234 -7.67 0.46 7.15
C GLN A 234 -6.98 1.69 6.58
N THR A 235 -5.67 1.60 6.44
CA THR A 235 -4.90 2.62 5.70
C THR A 235 -5.07 2.37 4.21
N VAL A 236 -5.41 3.42 3.47
CA VAL A 236 -5.52 3.40 2.02
C VAL A 236 -4.56 4.43 1.41
N ARG A 237 -4.38 4.37 0.10
CA ARG A 237 -3.49 5.29 -0.61
C ARG A 237 -3.79 6.77 -0.33
N GLU A 238 -5.06 7.13 -0.28
CA GLU A 238 -5.51 8.53 -0.15
C GLU A 238 -5.83 8.96 1.29
N GLY A 239 -5.62 8.11 2.30
CA GLY A 239 -5.99 8.43 3.68
C GLY A 239 -6.23 7.20 4.55
N ARG A 240 -7.17 7.30 5.48
CA ARG A 240 -7.55 6.19 6.37
C ARG A 240 -9.06 6.04 6.46
N HIS A 241 -9.50 4.81 6.61
CA HIS A 241 -10.89 4.46 6.86
C HIS A 241 -10.97 3.83 8.24
N ARG A 242 -11.84 4.38 9.09
CA ARG A 242 -12.02 3.90 10.45
C ARG A 242 -13.49 3.60 10.71
N ILE A 243 -13.75 2.44 11.30
CA ILE A 243 -15.05 2.10 11.86
C ILE A 243 -14.87 1.97 13.37
N LEU A 244 -15.77 2.60 14.11
CA LEU A 244 -15.84 2.48 15.54
C LEU A 244 -17.16 1.82 15.94
N LEU A 245 -17.04 0.71 16.65
CA LEU A 245 -18.14 0.06 17.33
C LEU A 245 -17.99 0.34 18.83
N SER A 246 -18.99 0.98 19.42
CA SER A 246 -19.00 1.27 20.85
C SER A 246 -20.23 0.66 21.48
N CYS A 247 -20.08 0.16 22.70
CA CYS A 247 -21.10 -0.57 23.43
C CYS A 247 -21.11 -0.13 24.88
N SER A 248 -22.27 0.20 25.40
CA SER A 248 -22.45 0.52 26.81
C SER A 248 -23.85 0.09 27.23
N ARG A 249 -24.22 0.37 28.49
CA ARG A 249 -25.59 0.15 28.97
C ARG A 249 -26.64 0.99 28.22
N SER A 250 -26.23 2.06 27.54
CA SER A 250 -27.16 2.90 26.76
C SER A 250 -27.39 2.39 25.33
N GLY A 251 -26.64 1.38 24.89
CA GLY A 251 -26.80 0.77 23.57
C GLY A 251 -25.47 0.53 22.85
N ALA A 252 -25.58 -0.04 21.66
CA ALA A 252 -24.47 -0.17 20.72
C ALA A 252 -24.55 0.90 19.63
N THR A 253 -23.40 1.39 19.18
CA THR A 253 -23.29 2.38 18.11
C THR A 253 -22.24 1.97 17.09
N LEU A 254 -22.52 2.29 15.83
CA LEU A 254 -21.61 2.16 14.69
C LEU A 254 -21.30 3.55 14.17
N THR A 255 -20.02 3.88 14.06
CA THR A 255 -19.54 5.15 13.55
C THR A 255 -18.51 4.90 12.46
N ALA A 256 -18.69 5.51 11.29
CA ALA A 256 -17.70 5.56 10.23
C ALA A 256 -17.00 6.91 10.23
N ILE A 257 -15.68 6.89 10.04
CA ILE A 257 -14.83 8.07 9.92
C ILE A 257 -13.98 7.88 8.66
N ASN A 258 -14.15 8.78 7.70
CA ASN A 258 -13.38 8.82 6.47
C ASN A 258 -12.35 9.95 6.54
N GLU A 259 -11.09 9.59 6.79
CA GLU A 259 -10.00 10.52 7.03
C GLU A 259 -9.33 10.90 5.70
N LEU A 260 -10.02 11.75 4.94
CA LEU A 260 -9.65 12.19 3.59
C LEU A 260 -8.77 13.45 3.54
N GLY A 261 -8.42 14.00 4.71
CA GLY A 261 -7.72 15.28 4.87
C GLY A 261 -8.65 16.51 4.74
N ALA A 262 -8.26 17.61 5.41
CA ALA A 262 -9.11 18.79 5.61
C ALA A 262 -9.70 19.37 4.30
N ARG A 263 -8.86 19.56 3.27
CA ARG A 263 -9.29 20.14 1.99
C ARG A 263 -10.37 19.30 1.30
N ARG A 264 -10.22 17.97 1.29
CA ARG A 264 -11.19 17.09 0.63
C ARG A 264 -12.48 16.97 1.44
N SER A 265 -12.37 16.91 2.77
CA SER A 265 -13.54 16.97 3.65
C SER A 265 -14.35 18.26 3.45
N LEU A 266 -13.70 19.41 3.31
CA LEU A 266 -14.35 20.69 3.01
C LEU A 266 -15.09 20.71 1.66
N MET A 267 -14.54 20.07 0.63
CA MET A 267 -15.19 20.00 -0.69
C MET A 267 -16.35 19.00 -0.73
N LEU A 268 -16.26 17.91 0.02
CA LEU A 268 -17.26 16.83 -0.02
C LEU A 268 -18.44 17.09 0.92
N TRP A 269 -18.20 17.59 2.13
CA TRP A 269 -19.21 17.76 3.16
C TRP A 269 -20.49 18.49 2.68
N PRO A 270 -20.42 19.64 1.97
CA PRO A 270 -21.62 20.36 1.53
C PRO A 270 -22.48 19.58 0.52
N ARG A 271 -21.93 18.54 -0.12
CA ARG A 271 -22.60 17.74 -1.14
C ARG A 271 -23.33 16.54 -0.54
N VAL A 272 -22.98 16.13 0.68
CA VAL A 272 -23.54 14.94 1.31
C VAL A 272 -24.93 15.24 1.85
N THR A 273 -25.93 14.53 1.34
CA THR A 273 -27.32 14.65 1.79
C THR A 273 -27.83 13.42 2.51
N ASN A 274 -27.25 12.25 2.21
CA ASN A 274 -27.64 10.97 2.78
C ASN A 274 -26.41 10.19 3.22
N THR A 275 -26.57 9.43 4.31
CA THR A 275 -25.57 8.47 4.79
C THR A 275 -26.22 7.13 5.07
N TYR A 276 -25.51 6.05 4.82
CA TYR A 276 -26.00 4.69 5.08
C TYR A 276 -24.85 3.70 5.20
N PHE A 277 -25.16 2.53 5.77
CA PHE A 277 -24.26 1.40 5.86
C PHE A 277 -24.80 0.24 5.04
N GLU A 278 -23.89 -0.58 4.51
CA GLU A 278 -24.21 -1.84 3.84
C GLU A 278 -23.53 -2.99 4.58
N ILE A 279 -24.25 -4.10 4.78
CA ILE A 279 -23.67 -5.38 5.20
C ILE A 279 -23.83 -6.33 4.03
N ASP A 280 -22.73 -6.91 3.56
CA ASP A 280 -22.68 -7.83 2.43
C ASP A 280 -23.44 -7.30 1.20
N HIS A 281 -23.17 -6.02 0.88
CA HIS A 281 -23.77 -5.26 -0.23
C HIS A 281 -25.27 -4.96 -0.09
N GLN A 282 -25.88 -5.23 1.07
CA GLN A 282 -27.26 -4.89 1.36
C GLN A 282 -27.35 -3.71 2.33
N ALA A 283 -28.12 -2.69 1.97
CA ALA A 283 -28.31 -1.53 2.83
C ALA A 283 -28.98 -1.95 4.17
N MET A 284 -28.40 -1.52 5.28
CA MET A 284 -28.94 -1.82 6.61
C MET A 284 -30.30 -1.15 6.82
N ALA A 285 -31.32 -1.92 7.19
CA ALA A 285 -32.65 -1.43 7.52
C ALA A 285 -32.65 -0.46 8.73
N GLY A 286 -33.69 0.37 8.83
CA GLY A 286 -33.90 1.31 9.95
C GLY A 286 -33.59 2.78 9.61
N PRO A 287 -33.73 3.68 10.60
CA PRO A 287 -33.55 5.12 10.38
C PRO A 287 -32.15 5.42 9.86
N ARG A 288 -32.06 6.23 8.80
CA ARG A 288 -30.78 6.78 8.36
C ARG A 288 -30.25 7.66 9.49
N GLY A 289 -28.96 7.52 9.79
CA GLY A 289 -28.29 8.38 10.76
C GLY A 289 -28.33 9.85 10.33
N PRO A 290 -27.97 10.78 11.23
CA PRO A 290 -27.84 12.19 10.86
C PRO A 290 -26.90 12.37 9.66
N SER A 291 -27.08 13.45 8.91
CA SER A 291 -26.16 13.86 7.84
C SER A 291 -24.72 13.83 8.32
N ALA A 292 -23.78 13.48 7.43
CA ALA A 292 -22.36 13.44 7.78
C ALA A 292 -21.90 14.76 8.42
N ARG A 293 -21.13 14.64 9.49
CA ARG A 293 -20.52 15.76 10.20
C ARG A 293 -19.06 15.86 9.80
N ARG A 294 -18.56 17.09 9.67
CA ARG A 294 -17.13 17.35 9.52
C ARG A 294 -16.50 17.39 10.91
N THR A 295 -15.42 16.65 11.09
CA THR A 295 -14.53 16.73 12.26
C THR A 295 -13.14 17.17 11.81
N ASP A 296 -12.23 17.35 12.75
CA ASP A 296 -10.82 17.60 12.44
C ASP A 296 -10.15 16.39 11.76
N GLU A 297 -10.68 15.19 12.03
CA GLU A 297 -10.18 13.93 11.48
C GLU A 297 -10.74 13.62 10.08
N GLY A 298 -11.93 14.11 9.73
CA GLY A 298 -12.53 13.86 8.43
C GLY A 298 -14.04 14.04 8.37
N LEU A 299 -14.71 13.15 7.63
CA LEU A 299 -16.17 13.07 7.61
C LEU A 299 -16.63 11.88 8.43
N GLN A 300 -17.56 12.14 9.35
CA GLN A 300 -18.07 11.16 10.29
C GLN A 300 -19.60 11.06 10.23
N PHE A 301 -20.10 9.84 10.30
CA PHE A 301 -21.52 9.58 10.53
C PHE A 301 -21.68 8.25 11.27
N GLY A 302 -22.84 8.04 11.88
CA GLY A 302 -23.09 6.84 12.64
C GLY A 302 -24.57 6.57 12.87
N ARG A 303 -24.84 5.42 13.47
CA ARG A 303 -26.16 4.95 13.84
C ARG A 303 -26.11 4.11 15.11
N THR A 304 -27.24 3.97 15.77
CA THR A 304 -27.42 2.95 16.82
C THR A 304 -27.58 1.57 16.18
N LEU A 305 -27.21 0.55 16.93
CA LEU A 305 -27.30 -0.86 16.57
C LEU A 305 -28.08 -1.63 17.63
N ASP A 306 -28.84 -2.63 17.20
CA ASP A 306 -29.23 -3.74 18.07
C ASP A 306 -28.13 -4.83 18.10
N LEU A 307 -28.27 -5.80 19.00
CA LEU A 307 -27.28 -6.87 19.17
C LEU A 307 -27.20 -7.81 17.96
N ALA A 308 -28.30 -8.00 17.21
CA ALA A 308 -28.33 -8.83 16.02
C ALA A 308 -27.55 -8.18 14.87
N GLN A 309 -27.75 -6.88 14.64
CA GLN A 309 -27.00 -6.06 13.69
C GLN A 309 -25.51 -6.03 14.05
N LEU A 310 -25.18 -5.89 15.34
CA LEU A 310 -23.79 -5.94 15.79
C LEU A 310 -23.13 -7.26 15.41
N ARG A 311 -23.80 -8.39 15.68
CA ARG A 311 -23.29 -9.72 15.32
C ARG A 311 -23.11 -9.86 13.81
N GLN A 312 -24.08 -9.42 13.01
CA GLN A 312 -23.98 -9.44 11.55
C GLN A 312 -22.76 -8.66 11.05
N ILE A 313 -22.49 -7.47 11.61
CA ILE A 313 -21.33 -6.66 11.24
C ILE A 313 -20.01 -7.39 11.52
N LEU A 314 -19.88 -8.02 12.69
CA LEU A 314 -18.63 -8.69 13.09
C LEU A 314 -18.32 -9.93 12.24
N ASP A 315 -19.35 -10.56 11.69
CA ASP A 315 -19.23 -11.74 10.82
C ASP A 315 -19.25 -11.40 9.32
N ALA A 316 -19.45 -10.13 8.95
CA ALA A 316 -19.64 -9.70 7.56
C ALA A 316 -18.38 -9.89 6.69
N GLU A 317 -18.60 -10.33 5.45
CA GLU A 317 -17.57 -10.31 4.40
C GLU A 317 -17.28 -8.88 3.94
N SER A 318 -18.31 -8.03 3.96
CA SER A 318 -18.23 -6.63 3.56
C SER A 318 -19.09 -5.73 4.43
N LEU A 319 -18.48 -4.74 5.08
CA LEU A 319 -19.14 -3.60 5.70
C LEU A 319 -18.85 -2.33 4.89
N GLY A 320 -19.88 -1.80 4.23
CA GLY A 320 -19.86 -0.53 3.51
C GLY A 320 -20.32 0.64 4.38
N ALA A 321 -19.64 1.78 4.24
CA ALA A 321 -20.02 3.05 4.84
C ALA A 321 -20.08 4.12 3.74
N TRP A 322 -21.28 4.58 3.42
CA TRP A 322 -21.54 5.42 2.25
C TRP A 322 -22.18 6.76 2.61
N MET A 323 -21.73 7.79 1.88
CA MET A 323 -22.26 9.14 1.83
C MET A 323 -22.69 9.43 0.40
N GLN A 324 -23.87 9.98 0.21
CA GLN A 324 -24.45 10.17 -1.11
C GLN A 324 -24.86 11.62 -1.33
N ASP A 325 -24.71 12.08 -2.56
CA ASP A 325 -25.17 13.41 -2.97
C ASP A 325 -26.71 13.49 -3.11
N ARG A 326 -27.22 14.70 -3.33
CA ARG A 326 -28.67 14.98 -3.39
C ARG A 326 -29.40 14.17 -4.46
N ASN A 327 -28.72 13.86 -5.56
CA ASN A 327 -29.33 13.20 -6.71
C ASN A 327 -29.12 11.69 -6.69
N GLY A 328 -28.38 11.17 -5.72
CA GLY A 328 -28.08 9.76 -5.62
C GLY A 328 -27.01 9.24 -6.58
N MET A 329 -26.52 10.09 -7.49
CA MET A 329 -25.67 9.69 -8.62
C MET A 329 -24.24 9.38 -8.20
N VAL A 330 -23.76 10.06 -7.14
CA VAL A 330 -22.40 9.85 -6.65
C VAL A 330 -22.44 9.40 -5.20
N ARG A 331 -21.78 8.25 -4.95
CA ARG A 331 -21.50 7.76 -3.60
C ARG A 331 -20.02 7.93 -3.28
N TYR A 332 -19.75 8.41 -2.08
CA TYR A 332 -18.43 8.53 -1.48
C TYR A 332 -18.41 7.66 -0.24
N GLY A 333 -17.31 7.00 0.03
CA GLY A 333 -17.27 6.09 1.17
C GLY A 333 -16.20 5.05 1.03
N PHE A 334 -16.38 3.98 1.77
CA PHE A 334 -15.47 2.86 1.76
C PHE A 334 -16.17 1.57 2.16
N THR A 335 -15.49 0.47 1.89
CA THR A 335 -15.87 -0.87 2.30
C THR A 335 -14.69 -1.51 3.02
N ILE A 336 -14.94 -2.17 4.14
CA ILE A 336 -13.97 -3.03 4.83
C ILE A 336 -14.52 -4.45 4.91
N GLY A 337 -13.68 -5.45 5.17
CA GLY A 337 -14.13 -6.83 5.41
C GLY A 337 -13.85 -7.27 6.85
N PRO A 338 -14.79 -7.09 7.80
CA PRO A 338 -14.60 -7.42 9.21
C PRO A 338 -14.19 -8.89 9.46
N VAL A 339 -14.69 -9.83 8.66
CA VAL A 339 -14.35 -11.26 8.79
C VAL A 339 -12.84 -11.53 8.75
N ALA A 340 -12.05 -10.69 8.07
CA ALA A 340 -10.59 -10.83 7.96
C ALA A 340 -9.85 -10.67 9.30
N VAL A 341 -10.50 -10.06 10.30
CA VAL A 341 -9.94 -9.80 11.64
C VAL A 341 -10.81 -10.38 12.76
N ARG A 342 -11.72 -11.31 12.41
CA ARG A 342 -12.73 -11.88 13.33
C ARG A 342 -12.14 -12.46 14.61
N SER A 343 -10.97 -13.10 14.54
CA SER A 343 -10.28 -13.64 15.72
C SER A 343 -9.97 -12.58 16.77
N SER A 344 -9.76 -11.33 16.34
CA SER A 344 -9.44 -10.20 17.22
C SER A 344 -10.67 -9.49 17.78
N THR A 345 -11.90 -9.87 17.37
CA THR A 345 -13.14 -9.16 17.69
C THR A 345 -14.09 -9.95 18.58
N GLN A 346 -13.78 -11.21 18.89
CA GLN A 346 -14.66 -12.11 19.66
C GLN A 346 -15.00 -11.57 21.05
N PHE A 347 -14.01 -11.02 21.77
CA PHE A 347 -14.20 -10.50 23.13
C PHE A 347 -15.15 -9.30 23.18
N PHE A 348 -15.21 -8.50 22.11
CA PHE A 348 -16.06 -7.33 22.05
C PHE A 348 -17.56 -7.69 22.05
N LEU A 349 -17.96 -8.71 21.28
CA LEU A 349 -19.36 -9.14 21.22
C LEU A 349 -19.84 -9.66 22.58
N GLU A 350 -19.01 -10.42 23.27
CA GLU A 350 -19.34 -10.98 24.58
C GLU A 350 -19.47 -9.87 25.63
N ALA A 351 -18.55 -8.90 25.65
CA ALA A 351 -18.66 -7.74 26.51
C ALA A 351 -19.94 -6.94 26.25
N CYS A 352 -20.29 -6.72 24.98
CA CYS A 352 -21.54 -6.08 24.58
C CYS A 352 -22.77 -6.80 25.13
N ARG A 353 -22.82 -8.12 24.99
CA ARG A 353 -23.94 -8.94 25.45
C ARG A 353 -24.17 -8.75 26.94
N HIS A 354 -23.11 -8.82 27.75
CA HIS A 354 -23.19 -8.60 29.19
C HIS A 354 -23.62 -7.18 29.60
N MET A 355 -23.39 -6.16 28.77
CA MET A 355 -23.76 -4.78 29.06
C MET A 355 -25.21 -4.46 28.67
N LEU A 356 -25.70 -5.09 27.60
CA LEU A 356 -27.01 -4.83 27.01
C LEU A 356 -28.10 -5.77 27.55
N GLU A 357 -27.74 -6.98 27.95
CA GLU A 357 -28.68 -7.87 28.64
C GLU A 357 -28.94 -7.30 30.06
N PRO A 358 -30.22 -7.09 30.45
CA PRO A 358 -30.53 -6.70 31.81
C PRO A 358 -30.02 -7.82 32.74
N ARG A 359 -29.20 -7.45 33.73
CA ARG A 359 -28.88 -8.39 34.82
C ARG A 359 -30.22 -8.77 35.45
N LEU A 360 -30.68 -10.00 35.22
CA LEU A 360 -31.69 -10.66 36.02
C LEU A 360 -31.08 -10.95 37.40
N THR A 361 -30.74 -9.91 38.15
CA THR A 361 -30.34 -10.00 39.55
C THR A 361 -31.52 -9.59 40.40
N GLY A 362 -32.28 -10.60 40.85
CA GLY A 362 -32.93 -10.56 42.16
C GLY A 362 -34.33 -9.94 42.27
N MET A 363 -35.31 -10.41 41.48
CA MET A 363 -36.66 -10.58 42.03
C MET A 363 -36.84 -12.05 42.42
N VAL A 364 -36.20 -12.45 43.52
CA VAL A 364 -36.75 -13.50 44.39
C VAL A 364 -37.16 -12.77 45.65
N ALA A 365 -38.42 -12.32 45.65
CA ALA A 365 -39.11 -12.06 46.88
C ALA A 365 -39.26 -13.40 47.60
N ARG A 366 -38.70 -13.49 48.81
CA ARG A 366 -39.29 -14.18 49.98
C ARG A 366 -38.60 -13.71 51.24
#